data_AF-A0AA41WED1-F1
#
_entry.id   AF-A0AA41WED1-F1
#
_cell.length_a   1.000
_cell.length_b   1.000
_cell.length_c   1.000
_cell.angle_alpha   90.00
_cell.angle_beta   90.00
_cell.angle_gamma   90.00
#
_symmetry.space_group_name_H-M   'P 1'
#
loop_
_entity.id
_entity.type
_entity.pdbx_description
1 polymer ?
#
loop_
_entity_poly.entity_id
_entity_poly.type
_entity_poly.pdbx_seq_one_letter_code
_entity_poly.pdbx_strand_id
1 'polypeptide(L)'
;MGEVERQFPDVLVTIGVHSPKFTAERVDANVRQAVLRYEIEHPVVNDPELITWRTYAVRAWPTLVFIDPEGRIAGVHEGEASAAGLAAVIRRLVEEYEAKGLIDRSPVAALRPLPRPDSALAFPGKVLADPAGRRLVIADSGHHRLVVARPDGSEARVIGSGQPDLADGPAESAAFRHPQGMALAGDTLYVADTGNHAIRQVDLMSGQVTTIAGTGRLGMSYAGPGPARQVDLRSPWALTLHGGVLFIAMAGMHQIWTLDLNQGWLAPYAGSGMEGIQGGRLDRAWFAQPSGLSTDDTVLYVADSETSAIRVVDLPPGDDLRVHRLVGVGLFDFGDVDGVGDQARLQHPLDVAWHDGMLYVADSYNHKIKRLDPATRRCESWLGDGEPGLRDGSGPEARFYEPGGVSAGDGVLYVADTNNHAVRVVDLQSGVVTTLALALS
;
A
#
# COMPACT_ATOMS: atom_id res chain seq x y z
N MET A 1 4.20 -11.72 -12.39
CA MET A 1 4.07 -13.19 -12.54
C MET A 1 2.76 -13.62 -13.18
N GLY A 2 1.59 -13.25 -12.65
CA GLY A 2 0.29 -13.71 -13.20
C GLY A 2 0.07 -13.53 -14.71
N GLU A 3 0.56 -12.43 -15.30
CA GLU A 3 0.52 -12.25 -16.77
C GLU A 3 1.35 -13.30 -17.52
N VAL A 4 2.52 -13.63 -16.98
CA VAL A 4 3.45 -14.59 -17.58
C VAL A 4 2.92 -16.02 -17.40
N GLU A 5 2.33 -16.34 -16.26
CA GLU A 5 1.67 -17.64 -16.02
C GLU A 5 0.56 -17.91 -17.03
N ARG A 6 -0.26 -16.90 -17.36
CA ARG A 6 -1.28 -17.02 -18.41
C ARG A 6 -0.71 -17.21 -19.82
N GLN A 7 0.51 -16.75 -20.08
CA GLN A 7 1.18 -16.96 -21.38
C GLN A 7 1.79 -18.36 -21.52
N PHE A 8 2.11 -19.03 -20.40
CA PHE A 8 2.79 -20.33 -20.38
C PHE A 8 2.09 -21.36 -19.47
N PRO A 9 0.77 -21.56 -19.57
CA PRO A 9 -0.02 -22.27 -18.56
C PRO A 9 0.26 -23.77 -18.48
N ASP A 10 0.87 -24.36 -19.51
CA ASP A 10 1.14 -25.80 -19.63
C ASP A 10 2.63 -26.15 -19.54
N VAL A 11 3.51 -25.17 -19.36
CA VAL A 11 4.96 -25.37 -19.31
C VAL A 11 5.68 -24.63 -18.19
N LEU A 12 5.02 -23.66 -17.54
CA LEU A 12 5.57 -22.90 -16.43
C LEU A 12 4.86 -23.25 -15.14
N VAL A 13 5.64 -23.58 -14.12
CA VAL A 13 5.19 -23.65 -12.72
C VAL A 13 5.92 -22.58 -11.93
N THR A 14 5.15 -21.64 -11.37
CA THR A 14 5.69 -20.68 -10.41
C THR A 14 5.48 -21.21 -8.99
N ILE A 15 6.49 -21.08 -8.14
CA ILE A 15 6.37 -21.29 -6.70
C ILE A 15 6.84 -20.01 -6.02
N GLY A 16 5.93 -19.34 -5.33
CA GLY A 16 6.27 -18.22 -4.46
C GLY A 16 6.94 -18.75 -3.19
N VAL A 17 8.24 -18.55 -3.05
CA VAL A 17 8.95 -18.81 -1.79
C VAL A 17 8.91 -17.54 -0.96
N HIS A 18 7.96 -17.45 -0.03
CA HIS A 18 7.83 -16.30 0.86
C HIS A 18 8.92 -16.35 1.93
N SER A 19 9.91 -15.49 1.80
CA SER A 19 11.04 -15.36 2.71
C SER A 19 10.91 -14.02 3.46
N PRO A 20 10.48 -14.02 4.73
CA PRO A 20 10.02 -12.80 5.41
C PRO A 20 11.15 -11.86 5.79
N LYS A 21 10.90 -10.55 5.68
CA LYS A 21 11.76 -9.49 6.23
C LYS A 21 11.36 -9.19 7.68
N PHE A 22 10.07 -8.96 7.91
CA PHE A 22 9.49 -8.59 9.20
C PHE A 22 9.05 -9.80 10.03
N THR A 23 8.91 -9.61 11.34
CA THR A 23 8.44 -10.68 12.23
C THR A 23 7.00 -11.09 11.93
N ALA A 24 6.10 -10.15 11.61
CA ALA A 24 4.71 -10.44 11.30
C ALA A 24 4.56 -11.34 10.05
N GLU A 25 5.49 -11.25 9.11
CA GLU A 25 5.46 -12.01 7.86
C GLU A 25 5.88 -13.48 8.02
N ARG A 26 6.40 -13.86 9.20
CA ARG A 26 6.71 -15.27 9.52
C ARG A 26 5.46 -16.09 9.78
N VAL A 27 4.33 -15.44 10.08
CA VAL A 27 3.08 -16.09 10.50
C VAL A 27 2.28 -16.55 9.28
N ASP A 28 2.01 -17.85 9.18
CA ASP A 28 1.26 -18.46 8.06
C ASP A 28 -0.08 -17.76 7.77
N ALA A 29 -0.81 -17.36 8.82
CA ALA A 29 -2.09 -16.67 8.66
C ALA A 29 -1.93 -15.34 7.93
N ASN A 30 -0.87 -14.57 8.24
CA ASN A 30 -0.59 -13.28 7.61
C ASN A 30 -0.18 -13.47 6.15
N VAL A 31 0.64 -14.49 5.86
CA VAL A 31 1.02 -14.84 4.49
C VAL A 31 -0.21 -15.24 3.67
N ARG A 32 -1.14 -16.01 4.24
CA ARG A 32 -2.42 -16.35 3.57
C ARG A 32 -3.26 -15.11 3.28
N GLN A 33 -3.32 -14.14 4.20
CA GLN A 33 -4.01 -12.87 3.94
C GLN A 33 -3.33 -12.09 2.80
N ALA A 34 -2.01 -12.04 2.76
CA ALA A 34 -1.28 -11.40 1.66
C ALA A 34 -1.52 -12.10 0.31
N VAL A 35 -1.55 -13.44 0.28
CA VAL A 35 -1.89 -14.24 -0.91
C VAL A 35 -3.27 -13.89 -1.44
N LEU A 36 -4.27 -13.79 -0.55
CA LEU A 36 -5.62 -13.38 -0.91
C LEU A 36 -5.68 -11.92 -1.37
N ARG A 37 -5.05 -11.01 -0.62
CA ARG A 37 -5.05 -9.57 -0.87
C ARG A 37 -4.39 -9.20 -2.20
N TYR A 38 -3.33 -9.90 -2.59
CA TYR A 38 -2.61 -9.67 -3.85
C TYR A 38 -3.03 -10.62 -4.98
N GLU A 39 -4.06 -11.43 -4.75
CA GLU A 39 -4.64 -12.34 -5.73
C GLU A 39 -3.61 -13.30 -6.33
N ILE A 40 -2.75 -13.86 -5.49
CA ILE A 40 -1.71 -14.80 -5.89
C ILE A 40 -2.35 -16.17 -6.11
N GLU A 41 -2.31 -16.65 -7.36
CA GLU A 41 -2.94 -17.92 -7.79
C GLU A 41 -1.96 -19.11 -7.83
N HIS A 42 -0.66 -18.85 -7.88
CA HIS A 42 0.36 -19.90 -7.87
C HIS A 42 0.63 -20.42 -6.45
N PRO A 43 1.19 -21.64 -6.31
CA PRO A 43 1.64 -22.18 -5.03
C PRO A 43 2.56 -21.23 -4.27
N VAL A 44 2.31 -21.08 -2.96
CA VAL A 44 3.17 -20.32 -2.05
C VAL A 44 3.62 -21.21 -0.90
N VAL A 45 4.93 -21.22 -0.64
CA VAL A 45 5.53 -21.82 0.54
C VAL A 45 6.02 -20.69 1.45
N ASN A 46 5.68 -20.77 2.74
CA ASN A 46 6.24 -19.89 3.75
C ASN A 46 7.59 -20.47 4.22
N ASP A 47 8.68 -19.71 4.06
CA ASP A 47 10.05 -20.06 4.46
C ASP A 47 10.51 -19.16 5.63
N PRO A 48 9.89 -19.26 6.82
CA PRO A 48 10.12 -18.29 7.90
C PRO A 48 11.54 -18.37 8.44
N GLU A 49 12.20 -19.53 8.38
CA GLU A 49 13.60 -19.69 8.80
C GLU A 49 14.61 -19.31 7.71
N LEU A 50 14.17 -18.86 6.53
CA LEU A 50 15.01 -18.51 5.38
C LEU A 50 15.91 -19.69 4.94
N ILE A 51 15.42 -20.93 5.03
CA ILE A 51 16.16 -22.13 4.64
C ILE A 51 16.34 -22.14 3.12
N THR A 52 15.25 -21.97 2.37
CA THR A 52 15.27 -21.97 0.90
C THR A 52 16.07 -20.78 0.39
N TRP A 53 15.85 -19.59 0.98
CA TRP A 53 16.61 -18.38 0.68
C TRP A 53 18.14 -18.60 0.76
N ARG A 54 18.62 -19.21 1.86
CA ARG A 54 20.06 -19.49 2.04
C ARG A 54 20.56 -20.60 1.12
N THR A 55 19.78 -21.66 0.92
CA THR A 55 20.16 -22.77 0.03
C THR A 55 20.36 -22.31 -1.42
N TYR A 56 19.54 -21.37 -1.88
CA TYR A 56 19.67 -20.76 -3.22
C TYR A 56 20.60 -19.53 -3.25
N ALA A 57 21.28 -19.22 -2.14
CA ALA A 57 22.19 -18.09 -2.00
C ALA A 57 21.60 -16.73 -2.42
N VAL A 58 20.31 -16.53 -2.14
CA VAL A 58 19.57 -15.32 -2.49
C VAL A 58 20.08 -14.12 -1.68
N ARG A 59 20.09 -12.92 -2.30
CA ARG A 59 20.66 -11.69 -1.71
C ARG A 59 19.77 -10.46 -1.82
N ALA A 60 18.70 -10.52 -2.61
CA ALA A 60 17.82 -9.38 -2.85
C ALA A 60 16.37 -9.84 -2.96
N TRP A 61 15.46 -9.02 -2.44
CA TRP A 61 14.03 -9.14 -2.73
C TRP A 61 13.65 -8.26 -3.94
N PRO A 62 12.86 -8.77 -4.91
CA PRO A 62 12.66 -10.19 -5.20
C PRO A 62 13.89 -10.80 -5.90
N THR A 63 13.96 -12.13 -5.93
CA THR A 63 14.89 -12.89 -6.79
C THR A 63 14.12 -14.02 -7.46
N LEU A 64 14.26 -14.14 -8.78
CA LEU A 64 13.69 -15.23 -9.58
C LEU A 64 14.78 -16.26 -9.87
N VAL A 65 14.51 -17.52 -9.52
CA VAL A 65 15.38 -18.66 -9.88
C VAL A 65 14.65 -19.52 -10.90
N PHE A 66 15.26 -19.69 -12.07
CA PHE A 66 14.72 -20.53 -13.14
C PHE A 66 15.25 -21.95 -12.97
N ILE A 67 14.34 -22.92 -12.84
CA ILE A 67 14.66 -24.35 -12.72
C ILE A 67 14.26 -25.04 -14.03
N ASP A 68 15.17 -25.82 -14.60
CA ASP A 68 14.93 -26.59 -15.82
C ASP A 68 14.19 -27.92 -15.55
N PRO A 69 13.70 -28.62 -16.60
CA PRO A 69 13.00 -29.89 -16.42
C PRO A 69 13.83 -31.01 -15.79
N GLU A 70 15.16 -30.88 -15.75
CA GLU A 70 16.07 -31.82 -15.10
C GLU A 70 16.36 -31.43 -13.63
N GLY A 71 15.70 -30.39 -13.11
CA GLY A 71 15.84 -29.91 -11.73
C GLY A 71 17.08 -29.06 -11.47
N ARG A 72 17.72 -28.54 -12.52
CA ARG A 72 18.94 -27.70 -12.42
C ARG A 72 18.59 -26.23 -12.53
N ILE A 73 19.43 -25.38 -11.93
CA ILE A 73 19.29 -23.92 -12.08
C ILE A 73 19.71 -23.52 -13.49
N ALA A 74 18.76 -23.03 -14.28
CA ALA A 74 18.96 -22.49 -15.63
C ALA A 74 19.36 -21.01 -15.62
N GLY A 75 19.01 -20.28 -14.55
CA GLY A 75 19.34 -18.86 -14.42
C GLY A 75 18.82 -18.26 -13.11
N VAL A 76 19.33 -17.07 -12.79
CA VAL A 76 18.90 -16.28 -11.64
C VAL A 76 18.75 -14.82 -12.08
N HIS A 77 17.70 -14.14 -11.61
CA HIS A 77 17.48 -12.72 -11.82
C HIS A 77 17.17 -12.05 -10.48
N GLU A 78 17.98 -11.07 -10.10
CA GLU A 78 17.80 -10.28 -8.88
C GLU A 78 17.09 -8.96 -9.22
N GLY A 79 16.09 -8.59 -8.40
CA GLY A 79 15.28 -7.39 -8.60
C GLY A 79 14.00 -7.63 -9.40
N GLU A 80 13.21 -6.56 -9.53
CA GLU A 80 11.95 -6.61 -10.29
C GLU A 80 12.17 -6.78 -11.79
N ALA A 81 11.38 -7.67 -12.40
CA ALA A 81 11.39 -7.94 -13.83
C ALA A 81 10.06 -7.52 -14.48
N SER A 82 10.13 -6.95 -15.68
CA SER A 82 8.93 -6.74 -16.51
C SER A 82 8.37 -8.09 -16.99
N ALA A 83 7.05 -8.18 -17.12
CA ALA A 83 6.38 -9.38 -17.64
C ALA A 83 6.89 -9.74 -19.05
N ALA A 84 7.06 -8.75 -19.92
CA ALA A 84 7.59 -8.95 -21.27
C ALA A 84 9.03 -9.50 -21.27
N GLY A 85 9.90 -8.96 -20.42
CA GLY A 85 11.28 -9.44 -20.28
C GLY A 85 11.33 -10.87 -19.76
N LEU A 86 10.53 -11.19 -18.75
CA LEU A 86 10.43 -12.53 -18.20
C LEU A 86 9.87 -13.54 -19.21
N ALA A 87 8.82 -13.17 -19.94
CA ALA A 87 8.23 -14.01 -20.98
C ALA A 87 9.23 -14.33 -22.12
N ALA A 88 10.11 -13.39 -22.47
CA ALA A 88 11.15 -13.62 -23.46
C ALA A 88 12.17 -14.67 -23.00
N VAL A 89 12.58 -14.63 -21.73
CA VAL A 89 13.48 -15.65 -21.14
C VAL A 89 12.82 -17.03 -21.13
N ILE A 90 11.57 -17.10 -20.66
CA ILE A 90 10.83 -18.38 -20.57
C ILE A 90 10.63 -18.98 -21.96
N ARG A 91 10.25 -18.18 -22.97
CA ARG A 91 10.09 -18.65 -24.35
C ARG A 91 11.36 -19.32 -24.88
N ARG A 92 12.53 -18.71 -24.64
CA ARG A 92 13.82 -19.28 -25.05
C ARG A 92 14.12 -20.61 -24.34
N LEU A 93 13.84 -20.70 -23.04
CA LEU A 93 14.01 -21.95 -22.29
C LEU A 93 13.07 -23.03 -22.82
N VAL A 94 11.80 -22.70 -23.05
CA VAL A 94 10.82 -23.64 -23.62
C VAL A 94 11.29 -24.15 -24.98
N GLU A 95 11.70 -23.27 -25.90
CA GLU A 95 12.22 -23.67 -27.22
C GLU A 95 13.43 -24.64 -27.11
N GLU A 96 14.36 -24.36 -26.18
CA GLU A 96 15.54 -25.19 -25.96
C GLU A 96 15.19 -26.60 -25.43
N TYR A 97 14.32 -26.68 -24.42
CA TYR A 97 14.00 -27.95 -23.78
C TYR A 97 12.93 -28.76 -24.53
N GLU A 98 12.08 -28.10 -25.33
CA GLU A 98 11.19 -28.77 -26.28
C GLU A 98 12.01 -29.49 -27.36
N ALA A 99 13.06 -28.84 -27.90
CA ALA A 99 13.96 -29.46 -28.88
C ALA A 99 14.70 -30.69 -28.32
N LYS A 100 14.85 -30.79 -26.99
CA LYS A 100 15.43 -31.94 -26.28
C LYS A 100 14.38 -32.99 -25.88
N GLY A 101 13.08 -32.73 -26.08
CA GLY A 101 11.99 -33.62 -25.68
C GLY A 101 11.82 -33.74 -24.16
N LEU A 102 12.15 -32.69 -23.40
CA LEU A 102 12.18 -32.70 -21.93
C LEU A 102 11.01 -31.97 -21.27
N ILE A 103 10.14 -31.30 -22.04
CA ILE A 103 8.97 -30.60 -21.49
C ILE A 103 7.82 -31.57 -21.26
N ASP A 104 7.40 -31.70 -19.99
CA ASP A 104 6.14 -32.34 -19.62
C ASP A 104 5.03 -31.29 -19.54
N ARG A 105 3.96 -31.48 -20.33
CA ARG A 105 2.79 -30.60 -20.39
C ARG A 105 1.60 -31.13 -19.59
N SER A 106 1.80 -32.18 -18.82
CA SER A 106 0.79 -32.72 -17.94
C SER A 106 0.44 -31.69 -16.86
N PRO A 107 -0.85 -31.48 -16.55
CA PRO A 107 -1.23 -30.57 -15.48
C PRO A 107 -0.60 -30.97 -14.15
N VAL A 108 0.01 -30.02 -13.46
CA VAL A 108 0.44 -30.22 -12.07
C VAL A 108 -0.81 -30.33 -11.19
N ALA A 109 -0.76 -31.16 -10.15
CA ALA A 109 -1.85 -31.26 -9.19
C ALA A 109 -2.22 -29.86 -8.66
N ALA A 110 -3.43 -29.41 -8.96
CA ALA A 110 -3.90 -28.11 -8.56
C ALA A 110 -4.01 -28.03 -7.04
N LEU A 111 -3.36 -27.04 -6.43
CA LEU A 111 -3.69 -26.65 -5.07
C LEU A 111 -5.10 -26.05 -5.07
N ARG A 112 -5.86 -26.31 -4.01
CA ARG A 112 -7.18 -25.72 -3.86
C ARG A 112 -7.04 -24.21 -3.66
N PRO A 113 -7.66 -23.36 -4.51
CA PRO A 113 -7.64 -21.92 -4.31
C PRO A 113 -8.21 -21.55 -2.94
N LEU A 114 -7.63 -20.53 -2.31
CA LEU A 114 -8.19 -19.97 -1.08
C LEU A 114 -9.51 -19.25 -1.40
N PRO A 115 -10.57 -19.43 -0.59
CA PRO A 115 -11.81 -18.70 -0.80
C PRO A 115 -11.57 -17.21 -0.57
N ARG A 116 -12.09 -16.38 -1.48
CA ARG A 116 -12.09 -14.92 -1.30
C ARG A 116 -13.06 -14.52 -0.18
N PRO A 117 -12.79 -13.42 0.56
CA PRO A 117 -13.73 -12.88 1.53
C PRO A 117 -15.08 -12.59 0.89
N ASP A 118 -16.17 -13.05 1.53
CA ASP A 118 -17.55 -12.79 1.13
C ASP A 118 -18.19 -11.86 2.18
N SER A 119 -17.78 -10.59 2.14
CA SER A 119 -18.18 -9.55 3.09
C SER A 119 -18.43 -8.22 2.38
N ALA A 120 -19.02 -7.24 3.07
CA ALA A 120 -19.31 -5.93 2.48
C ALA A 120 -18.05 -5.22 1.97
N LEU A 121 -16.94 -5.36 2.69
CA LEU A 121 -15.61 -4.93 2.29
C LEU A 121 -14.70 -6.15 2.12
N ALA A 122 -13.65 -6.02 1.33
CA ALA A 122 -12.56 -6.98 1.24
C ALA A 122 -11.24 -6.21 1.20
N PHE A 123 -10.43 -6.38 2.25
CA PHE A 123 -9.14 -5.73 2.39
C PHE A 123 -9.19 -4.21 2.16
N PRO A 124 -10.01 -3.45 2.91
CA PRO A 124 -10.03 -2.00 2.77
C PRO A 124 -8.64 -1.44 3.09
N GLY A 125 -7.98 -0.84 2.12
CA GLY A 125 -6.59 -0.40 2.26
C GLY A 125 -6.48 0.95 2.95
N LYS A 126 -7.41 1.88 2.65
CA LYS A 126 -7.44 3.24 3.19
C LYS A 126 -8.87 3.71 3.46
N VAL A 127 -8.98 4.69 4.34
CA VAL A 127 -10.24 5.37 4.68
C VAL A 127 -9.99 6.88 4.74
N LEU A 128 -10.97 7.68 4.33
CA LEU A 128 -10.91 9.14 4.33
C LEU A 128 -12.19 9.70 4.95
N ALA A 129 -12.05 10.41 6.07
CA ALA A 129 -13.13 11.15 6.69
C ALA A 129 -13.30 12.52 6.01
N ASP A 130 -14.55 12.90 5.77
CA ASP A 130 -14.92 14.23 5.30
C ASP A 130 -15.98 14.84 6.22
N PRO A 131 -15.54 15.49 7.32
CA PRO A 131 -16.38 16.27 8.23
C PRO A 131 -17.34 17.24 7.52
N ALA A 132 -16.82 18.03 6.59
CA ALA A 132 -17.54 19.12 5.96
C ALA A 132 -18.70 18.62 5.08
N GLY A 133 -18.44 17.58 4.27
CA GLY A 133 -19.47 16.92 3.47
C GLY A 133 -20.29 15.89 4.24
N ARG A 134 -19.95 15.58 5.50
CA ARG A 134 -20.51 14.48 6.30
C ARG A 134 -20.45 13.15 5.55
N ARG A 135 -19.26 12.80 5.06
CA ARG A 135 -19.00 11.58 4.28
C ARG A 135 -17.84 10.79 4.87
N LEU A 136 -17.84 9.50 4.59
CA LEU A 136 -16.72 8.59 4.75
C LEU A 136 -16.47 7.92 3.40
N VAL A 137 -15.23 7.95 2.93
CA VAL A 137 -14.83 7.25 1.71
C VAL A 137 -13.86 6.13 2.09
N ILE A 138 -14.13 4.92 1.60
CA ILE A 138 -13.35 3.71 1.88
C ILE A 138 -12.80 3.20 0.55
N ALA A 139 -11.49 3.01 0.49
CA ALA A 139 -10.86 2.29 -0.61
C ALA A 139 -10.98 0.79 -0.34
N ASP A 140 -12.01 0.17 -0.92
CA ASP A 140 -12.32 -1.26 -0.79
C ASP A 140 -11.43 -2.06 -1.75
N SER A 141 -10.13 -2.11 -1.42
CA SER A 141 -9.06 -2.45 -2.36
C SER A 141 -9.17 -3.85 -2.94
N GLY A 142 -9.57 -4.84 -2.13
CA GLY A 142 -9.75 -6.23 -2.55
C GLY A 142 -11.02 -6.46 -3.38
N HIS A 143 -11.96 -5.53 -3.40
CA HIS A 143 -13.06 -5.49 -4.37
C HIS A 143 -12.80 -4.49 -5.52
N HIS A 144 -11.61 -3.88 -5.59
CA HIS A 144 -11.23 -2.93 -6.65
C HIS A 144 -12.23 -1.80 -6.90
N ARG A 145 -12.76 -1.22 -5.82
CA ARG A 145 -13.79 -0.19 -5.88
C ARG A 145 -13.66 0.77 -4.69
N LEU A 146 -14.48 1.80 -4.68
CA LEU A 146 -14.65 2.71 -3.56
C LEU A 146 -16.05 2.52 -2.96
N VAL A 147 -16.15 2.73 -1.65
CA VAL A 147 -17.42 2.83 -0.94
C VAL A 147 -17.53 4.22 -0.34
N VAL A 148 -18.60 4.95 -0.66
CA VAL A 148 -18.91 6.26 -0.09
C VAL A 148 -20.14 6.09 0.79
N ALA A 149 -20.04 6.45 2.06
CA ALA A 149 -21.13 6.35 3.03
C ALA A 149 -21.22 7.61 3.89
N ARG A 150 -22.26 7.71 4.72
CA ARG A 150 -22.25 8.63 5.87
C ARG A 150 -21.28 8.13 6.95
N PRO A 151 -20.82 9.01 7.86
CA PRO A 151 -19.98 8.67 9.00
C PRO A 151 -20.51 7.54 9.91
N ASP A 152 -21.83 7.33 9.93
CA ASP A 152 -22.52 6.27 10.68
C ASP A 152 -22.67 4.96 9.88
N GLY A 153 -22.17 4.91 8.64
CA GLY A 153 -22.22 3.75 7.75
C GLY A 153 -23.52 3.62 6.94
N SER A 154 -24.47 4.55 7.12
CA SER A 154 -25.69 4.62 6.32
C SER A 154 -25.45 5.21 4.92
N GLU A 155 -26.41 5.00 4.01
CA GLU A 155 -26.37 5.53 2.64
C GLU A 155 -25.09 5.15 1.88
N ALA A 156 -24.59 3.92 2.12
CA ALA A 156 -23.38 3.44 1.48
C ALA A 156 -23.63 3.08 0.01
N ARG A 157 -22.90 3.73 -0.88
CA ARG A 157 -22.91 3.49 -2.33
C ARG A 157 -21.53 3.11 -2.85
N VAL A 158 -21.52 2.34 -3.93
CA VAL A 158 -20.30 1.87 -4.59
C VAL A 158 -19.94 2.75 -5.78
N ILE A 159 -18.65 3.02 -5.96
CA ILE A 159 -18.09 3.59 -7.19
C ILE A 159 -17.00 2.63 -7.68
N GLY A 160 -17.19 2.08 -8.88
CA GLY A 160 -16.33 1.07 -9.48
C GLY A 160 -17.08 -0.22 -9.79
N SER A 161 -16.79 -0.82 -10.94
CA SER A 161 -17.37 -2.08 -11.42
C SER A 161 -16.97 -3.31 -10.60
N GLY A 162 -15.91 -3.17 -9.78
CA GLY A 162 -15.26 -4.23 -9.02
C GLY A 162 -14.43 -5.19 -9.87
N GLN A 163 -14.36 -5.00 -11.18
CA GLN A 163 -13.42 -5.70 -12.06
C GLN A 163 -12.13 -4.89 -12.14
N PRO A 164 -10.95 -5.53 -11.98
CA PRO A 164 -9.70 -4.80 -11.98
C PRO A 164 -9.33 -4.35 -13.40
N ASP A 165 -9.41 -3.04 -13.66
CA ASP A 165 -9.10 -2.38 -14.95
C ASP A 165 -8.91 -0.86 -14.73
N LEU A 166 -8.53 -0.09 -15.76
CA LEU A 166 -8.30 1.36 -15.75
C LEU A 166 -9.43 2.16 -16.46
N ALA A 167 -10.59 1.54 -16.67
CA ALA A 167 -11.70 2.18 -17.37
C ALA A 167 -12.19 3.46 -16.65
N ASP A 168 -12.29 4.56 -17.41
CA ASP A 168 -12.96 5.80 -16.99
C ASP A 168 -14.46 5.71 -17.32
N GLY A 169 -15.30 6.55 -16.69
CA GLY A 169 -16.75 6.52 -16.95
C GLY A 169 -17.61 6.82 -15.72
N PRO A 170 -18.94 6.64 -15.84
CA PRO A 170 -19.85 6.70 -14.69
C PRO A 170 -19.54 5.58 -13.68
N ALA A 171 -20.01 5.75 -12.45
CA ALA A 171 -19.65 4.97 -11.27
C ALA A 171 -19.74 3.45 -11.47
N GLU A 172 -20.74 2.95 -12.18
CA GLU A 172 -21.00 1.52 -12.34
C GLU A 172 -20.05 0.85 -13.36
N SER A 173 -19.47 1.65 -14.27
CA SER A 173 -18.64 1.16 -15.38
C SER A 173 -17.16 1.48 -15.22
N ALA A 174 -16.85 2.54 -14.47
CA ALA A 174 -15.47 2.86 -14.13
C ALA A 174 -14.84 1.69 -13.38
N ALA A 175 -13.55 1.47 -13.57
CA ALA A 175 -12.82 0.39 -12.93
C ALA A 175 -11.59 0.94 -12.20
N PHE A 176 -11.22 0.30 -11.10
CA PHE A 176 -9.98 0.54 -10.37
C PHE A 176 -9.20 -0.77 -10.27
N ARG A 177 -7.96 -0.73 -9.78
CA ARG A 177 -7.18 -1.92 -9.42
C ARG A 177 -6.44 -1.64 -8.12
N HIS A 178 -6.94 -2.23 -7.04
CA HIS A 178 -6.41 -2.05 -5.67
C HIS A 178 -6.23 -0.55 -5.32
N PRO A 179 -7.30 0.27 -5.36
CA PRO A 179 -7.20 1.66 -4.95
C PRO A 179 -6.74 1.76 -3.48
N GLN A 180 -5.93 2.77 -3.17
CA GLN A 180 -5.39 3.05 -1.83
C GLN A 180 -5.75 4.48 -1.40
N GLY A 181 -4.75 5.33 -1.16
CA GLY A 181 -4.96 6.62 -0.51
C GLY A 181 -5.74 7.60 -1.35
N MET A 182 -6.42 8.50 -0.66
CA MET A 182 -7.38 9.42 -1.23
C MET A 182 -7.18 10.81 -0.63
N ALA A 183 -7.50 11.85 -1.40
CA ALA A 183 -7.55 13.23 -0.95
C ALA A 183 -8.77 13.93 -1.53
N LEU A 184 -9.29 14.94 -0.85
CA LEU A 184 -10.55 15.60 -1.22
C LEU A 184 -10.35 17.10 -1.45
N ALA A 185 -11.03 17.62 -2.48
CA ALA A 185 -11.22 19.05 -2.73
C ALA A 185 -12.72 19.31 -2.96
N GLY A 186 -13.46 19.66 -1.91
CA GLY A 186 -14.92 19.81 -1.98
C GLY A 186 -15.60 18.48 -2.35
N ASP A 187 -16.23 18.41 -3.52
CA ASP A 187 -16.85 17.18 -4.04
C ASP A 187 -15.96 16.40 -5.02
N THR A 188 -14.74 16.86 -5.23
CA THR A 188 -13.76 16.16 -6.09
C THR A 188 -12.85 15.30 -5.22
N LEU A 189 -12.93 13.99 -5.40
CA LEU A 189 -12.06 13.01 -4.75
C LEU A 189 -10.92 12.62 -5.69
N TYR A 190 -9.69 12.65 -5.19
CA TYR A 190 -8.53 12.09 -5.87
C TYR A 190 -8.18 10.75 -5.24
N VAL A 191 -7.80 9.78 -6.08
CA VAL A 191 -7.59 8.38 -5.67
C VAL A 191 -6.28 7.89 -6.26
N ALA A 192 -5.42 7.36 -5.40
CA ALA A 192 -4.26 6.59 -5.82
C ALA A 192 -4.74 5.18 -6.23
N ASP A 193 -4.83 4.95 -7.53
CA ASP A 193 -5.23 3.67 -8.10
C ASP A 193 -3.98 2.81 -8.30
N THR A 194 -3.49 2.29 -7.17
CA THR A 194 -2.13 1.79 -6.98
C THR A 194 -1.76 0.70 -7.97
N GLY A 195 -2.63 -0.27 -8.17
CA GLY A 195 -2.39 -1.39 -9.07
C GLY A 195 -2.42 -0.99 -10.55
N ASN A 196 -3.11 0.10 -10.90
CA ASN A 196 -3.07 0.66 -12.25
C ASN A 196 -1.95 1.70 -12.43
N HIS A 197 -1.20 2.03 -11.39
CA HIS A 197 -0.16 3.06 -11.45
C HIS A 197 -0.69 4.40 -11.99
N ALA A 198 -1.86 4.81 -11.48
CA ALA A 198 -2.57 5.99 -11.93
C ALA A 198 -3.14 6.81 -10.77
N ILE A 199 -3.39 8.09 -11.02
CA ILE A 199 -4.22 8.94 -10.15
C ILE A 199 -5.55 9.17 -10.85
N ARG A 200 -6.63 8.87 -10.14
CA ARG A 200 -8.01 9.01 -10.62
C ARG A 200 -8.66 10.20 -9.93
N GLN A 201 -9.54 10.88 -10.63
CA GLN A 201 -10.43 11.91 -10.11
C GLN A 201 -11.85 11.39 -10.18
N VAL A 202 -12.59 11.53 -9.08
CA VAL A 202 -13.99 11.14 -8.95
C VAL A 202 -14.78 12.38 -8.56
N ASP A 203 -15.77 12.73 -9.37
CA ASP A 203 -16.79 13.69 -8.98
C ASP A 203 -17.82 12.96 -8.11
N LEU A 204 -17.87 13.29 -6.82
CA LEU A 204 -18.73 12.59 -5.87
C LEU A 204 -20.22 12.88 -6.08
N MET A 205 -20.59 13.94 -6.80
CA MET A 205 -21.99 14.26 -7.06
C MET A 205 -22.56 13.39 -8.17
N SER A 206 -21.84 13.29 -9.28
CA SER A 206 -22.24 12.55 -10.49
C SER A 206 -21.74 11.10 -10.51
N GLY A 207 -20.70 10.77 -9.74
CA GLY A 207 -20.02 9.48 -9.79
C GLY A 207 -19.07 9.32 -11.00
N GLN A 208 -18.83 10.37 -11.77
CA GLN A 208 -17.94 10.31 -12.93
C GLN A 208 -16.48 10.14 -12.48
N VAL A 209 -15.81 9.12 -13.03
CA VAL A 209 -14.40 8.82 -12.80
C VAL A 209 -13.57 9.17 -14.04
N THR A 210 -12.42 9.78 -13.83
CA THR A 210 -11.47 10.14 -14.90
C THR A 210 -10.03 9.88 -14.46
N THR A 211 -9.18 9.41 -15.37
CA THR A 211 -7.74 9.32 -15.15
C THR A 211 -7.10 10.70 -15.34
N ILE A 212 -6.40 11.21 -14.33
CA ILE A 212 -5.76 12.54 -14.41
C ILE A 212 -4.23 12.47 -14.43
N ALA A 213 -3.65 11.37 -13.94
CA ALA A 213 -2.21 11.14 -14.01
C ALA A 213 -1.87 9.66 -14.14
N GLY A 214 -0.71 9.37 -14.72
CA GLY A 214 -0.26 8.01 -15.02
C GLY A 214 -0.73 7.49 -16.38
N THR A 215 0.01 6.54 -16.92
CA THR A 215 -0.23 5.92 -18.22
C THR A 215 -0.90 4.55 -18.13
N GLY A 216 -1.07 4.01 -16.92
CA GLY A 216 -1.48 2.62 -16.71
C GLY A 216 -0.35 1.59 -16.71
N ARG A 217 0.89 2.01 -17.00
CA ARG A 217 2.07 1.12 -17.07
C ARG A 217 2.95 1.28 -15.84
N LEU A 218 3.58 0.18 -15.44
CA LEU A 218 4.59 0.17 -14.38
C LEU A 218 5.85 0.92 -14.84
N GLY A 219 6.16 2.05 -14.20
CA GLY A 219 7.35 2.85 -14.50
C GLY A 219 8.64 2.19 -14.02
N MET A 220 9.30 1.39 -14.86
CA MET A 220 10.54 0.67 -14.51
C MET A 220 11.82 1.53 -14.57
N SER A 221 11.75 2.73 -15.16
CA SER A 221 12.88 3.64 -15.33
C SER A 221 12.70 4.90 -14.50
N TYR A 222 13.79 5.62 -14.24
CA TYR A 222 13.72 6.93 -13.59
C TYR A 222 12.82 7.87 -14.41
N ALA A 223 11.72 8.30 -13.81
CA ALA A 223 10.79 9.24 -14.42
C ALA A 223 11.18 10.68 -14.05
N GLY A 224 11.34 11.52 -15.07
CA GLY A 224 11.48 12.96 -14.88
C GLY A 224 10.12 13.66 -14.71
N PRO A 225 10.12 14.97 -14.37
CA PRO A 225 8.89 15.75 -14.37
C PRO A 225 8.28 15.84 -15.77
N GLY A 226 6.95 15.96 -15.86
CA GLY A 226 6.28 16.01 -17.15
C GLY A 226 4.75 16.14 -17.06
N PRO A 227 4.07 16.21 -18.23
CA PRO A 227 2.61 16.21 -18.29
C PRO A 227 2.03 14.96 -17.62
N ALA A 228 1.06 15.14 -16.74
CA ALA A 228 0.62 14.12 -15.79
C ALA A 228 0.17 12.81 -16.45
N ARG A 229 -0.47 12.87 -17.63
CA ARG A 229 -0.95 11.69 -18.39
C ARG A 229 0.10 11.02 -19.27
N GLN A 230 1.35 11.49 -19.24
CA GLN A 230 2.46 10.96 -20.05
C GLN A 230 3.60 10.36 -19.21
N VAL A 231 3.54 10.53 -17.89
CA VAL A 231 4.53 9.99 -16.96
C VAL A 231 4.07 8.62 -16.47
N ASP A 232 4.91 7.59 -16.64
CA ASP A 232 4.67 6.28 -16.04
C ASP A 232 4.88 6.38 -14.51
N LEU A 233 3.87 6.06 -13.71
CA LEU A 233 3.97 6.05 -12.25
C LEU A 233 4.37 4.65 -11.75
N ARG A 234 4.69 4.56 -10.45
CA ARG A 234 5.03 3.28 -9.83
C ARG A 234 4.44 3.20 -8.43
N SER A 235 3.29 2.55 -8.35
CA SER A 235 2.54 2.28 -7.12
C SER A 235 2.31 3.54 -6.27
N PRO A 236 1.57 4.55 -6.75
CA PRO A 236 1.11 5.64 -5.88
C PRO A 236 0.26 5.03 -4.76
N TRP A 237 0.54 5.35 -3.50
CA TRP A 237 -0.04 4.66 -2.35
C TRP A 237 -0.86 5.57 -1.44
N ALA A 238 -0.40 6.79 -1.21
CA ALA A 238 -1.11 7.79 -0.41
C ALA A 238 -1.13 9.14 -1.11
N LEU A 239 -2.18 9.91 -0.80
CA LEU A 239 -2.41 11.24 -1.34
C LEU A 239 -2.69 12.22 -0.20
N THR A 240 -2.19 13.44 -0.30
CA THR A 240 -2.67 14.56 0.53
C THR A 240 -2.70 15.84 -0.30
N LEU A 241 -3.68 16.70 -0.06
CA LEU A 241 -3.86 17.94 -0.81
C LEU A 241 -3.38 19.11 0.06
N HIS A 242 -2.53 19.96 -0.50
CA HIS A 242 -2.10 21.18 0.16
C HIS A 242 -1.87 22.30 -0.87
N GLY A 243 -2.46 23.47 -0.65
CA GLY A 243 -2.26 24.63 -1.52
C GLY A 243 -2.64 24.44 -3.00
N GLY A 244 -3.59 23.54 -3.31
CA GLY A 244 -3.96 23.20 -4.69
C GLY A 244 -2.99 22.24 -5.41
N VAL A 245 -2.01 21.70 -4.69
CA VAL A 245 -1.08 20.68 -5.16
C VAL A 245 -1.40 19.37 -4.46
N LEU A 246 -1.50 18.30 -5.24
CA LEU A 246 -1.68 16.95 -4.72
C LEU A 246 -0.31 16.31 -4.50
N PHE A 247 0.03 16.04 -3.24
CA PHE A 247 1.23 15.28 -2.87
C PHE A 247 0.92 13.79 -2.91
N ILE A 248 1.88 13.02 -3.43
CA ILE A 248 1.73 11.61 -3.75
C ILE A 248 2.89 10.84 -3.13
N ALA A 249 2.59 9.87 -2.27
CA ALA A 249 3.58 8.90 -1.82
C ALA A 249 3.75 7.84 -2.91
N MET A 250 4.87 7.91 -3.63
CA MET A 250 5.23 6.96 -4.68
C MET A 250 6.00 5.80 -4.06
N ALA A 251 5.28 4.83 -3.51
CA ALA A 251 5.85 3.69 -2.78
C ALA A 251 6.91 2.95 -3.62
N GLY A 252 6.59 2.66 -4.89
CA GLY A 252 7.48 1.93 -5.79
C GLY A 252 8.68 2.73 -6.30
N MET A 253 8.67 4.06 -6.16
CA MET A 253 9.83 4.91 -6.50
C MET A 253 10.61 5.35 -5.26
N HIS A 254 10.13 5.05 -4.06
CA HIS A 254 10.73 5.54 -2.80
C HIS A 254 10.86 7.08 -2.78
N GLN A 255 9.79 7.76 -3.17
CA GLN A 255 9.75 9.22 -3.33
C GLN A 255 8.40 9.81 -2.93
N ILE A 256 8.40 11.11 -2.63
CA ILE A 256 7.21 11.96 -2.60
C ILE A 256 7.18 12.77 -3.89
N TRP A 257 6.05 12.73 -4.59
CA TRP A 257 5.80 13.44 -5.83
C TRP A 257 4.69 14.48 -5.66
N THR A 258 4.61 15.42 -6.59
CA THR A 258 3.54 16.43 -6.65
C THR A 258 2.84 16.36 -7.99
N LEU A 259 1.53 16.60 -7.97
CA LEU A 259 0.70 16.91 -9.13
C LEU A 259 0.11 18.30 -8.94
N ASP A 260 0.54 19.25 -9.77
CA ASP A 260 -0.15 20.54 -9.89
C ASP A 260 -1.47 20.31 -10.64
N LEU A 261 -2.59 20.46 -9.94
CA LEU A 261 -3.93 20.19 -10.46
C LEU A 261 -4.38 21.22 -11.50
N ASN A 262 -3.84 22.43 -11.48
CA ASN A 262 -4.15 23.47 -12.45
C ASN A 262 -3.37 23.27 -13.76
N GLN A 263 -2.10 22.87 -13.64
CA GLN A 263 -1.21 22.70 -14.79
C GLN A 263 -1.25 21.29 -15.39
N GLY A 264 -1.72 20.30 -14.63
CA GLY A 264 -1.64 18.89 -15.01
C GLY A 264 -0.19 18.43 -15.14
N TRP A 265 0.65 18.81 -14.18
CA TRP A 265 2.10 18.58 -14.22
C TRP A 265 2.57 17.75 -13.01
N LEU A 266 3.31 16.67 -13.29
CA LEU A 266 3.93 15.83 -12.28
C LEU A 266 5.41 16.19 -12.10
N ALA A 267 5.88 16.15 -10.85
CA ALA A 267 7.30 16.27 -10.54
C ALA A 267 7.68 15.54 -9.24
N PRO A 268 8.90 14.96 -9.15
CA PRO A 268 9.47 14.57 -7.86
C PRO A 268 9.57 15.80 -6.95
N TYR A 269 9.12 15.66 -5.70
CA TYR A 269 9.21 16.70 -4.68
C TYR A 269 10.32 16.40 -3.68
N ALA A 270 10.35 15.19 -3.13
CA ALA A 270 11.37 14.74 -2.20
C ALA A 270 11.74 13.27 -2.44
N GLY A 271 12.99 12.91 -2.19
CA GLY A 271 13.52 11.57 -2.38
C GLY A 271 14.39 11.45 -3.62
N SER A 272 15.55 10.84 -3.49
CA SER A 272 16.46 10.54 -4.61
C SER A 272 16.03 9.32 -5.44
N GLY A 273 15.11 8.51 -4.91
CA GLY A 273 14.74 7.19 -5.42
C GLY A 273 15.53 6.04 -4.79
N MET A 274 16.52 6.33 -3.94
CA MET A 274 17.20 5.30 -3.15
C MET A 274 16.34 4.84 -2.00
N GLU A 275 16.34 3.52 -1.77
CA GLU A 275 15.68 2.89 -0.63
C GLU A 275 16.52 3.09 0.65
N GLY A 276 15.95 3.73 1.67
CA GLY A 276 16.58 3.89 2.97
C GLY A 276 16.00 5.05 3.80
N ILE A 277 16.71 5.46 4.85
CA ILE A 277 16.18 6.41 5.86
C ILE A 277 16.90 7.78 5.87
N GLN A 278 17.80 8.03 4.93
CA GLN A 278 18.62 9.24 4.94
C GLN A 278 17.75 10.51 4.88
N GLY A 279 17.97 11.46 5.80
CA GLY A 279 17.33 12.78 5.76
C GLY A 279 18.18 13.83 5.03
N GLY A 280 17.82 15.10 5.19
CA GLY A 280 18.54 16.24 4.59
C GLY A 280 17.74 16.92 3.48
N ARG A 281 18.42 17.54 2.51
CA ARG A 281 17.77 18.24 1.39
C ARG A 281 16.77 17.34 0.67
N LEU A 282 15.64 17.90 0.22
CA LEU A 282 14.56 17.16 -0.44
C LEU A 282 15.07 16.21 -1.54
N ASP A 283 15.95 16.68 -2.42
CA ASP A 283 16.48 15.93 -3.58
C ASP A 283 17.50 14.84 -3.21
N ARG A 284 17.96 14.80 -1.97
CA ARG A 284 19.02 13.88 -1.47
C ARG A 284 18.55 12.94 -0.38
N ALA A 285 17.38 13.19 0.18
CA ALA A 285 16.75 12.30 1.15
C ALA A 285 16.42 10.95 0.52
N TRP A 286 16.41 9.90 1.32
CA TRP A 286 16.00 8.55 0.96
C TRP A 286 14.72 8.21 1.73
N PHE A 287 13.80 7.57 1.03
CA PHE A 287 12.60 6.96 1.60
C PHE A 287 12.67 5.46 1.34
N ALA A 288 11.77 4.70 1.94
CA ALA A 288 11.63 3.28 1.68
C ALA A 288 10.14 2.93 1.75
N GLN A 289 9.54 2.84 0.56
CA GLN A 289 8.13 2.55 0.37
C GLN A 289 7.19 3.47 1.19
N PRO A 290 7.22 4.79 0.96
CA PRO A 290 6.30 5.70 1.63
C PRO A 290 4.86 5.32 1.27
N SER A 291 4.02 5.07 2.29
CA SER A 291 2.68 4.47 2.12
C SER A 291 1.55 5.26 2.78
N GLY A 292 1.88 6.30 3.54
CA GLY A 292 0.91 7.17 4.22
C GLY A 292 1.34 8.62 4.21
N LEU A 293 0.37 9.53 4.10
CA LEU A 293 0.60 10.98 4.08
C LEU A 293 -0.46 11.71 4.88
N SER A 294 -0.02 12.69 5.66
CA SER A 294 -0.88 13.70 6.27
C SER A 294 -0.13 15.03 6.39
N THR A 295 -0.82 16.10 6.73
CA THR A 295 -0.23 17.43 6.85
C THR A 295 -0.92 18.25 7.94
N ASP A 296 -0.15 19.13 8.56
CA ASP A 296 -0.64 20.21 9.44
C ASP A 296 -0.62 21.58 8.74
N ASP A 297 -0.56 21.56 7.40
CA ASP A 297 -0.34 22.72 6.51
C ASP A 297 1.04 23.39 6.59
N THR A 298 1.94 22.91 7.46
CA THR A 298 3.33 23.42 7.54
C THR A 298 4.36 22.39 7.09
N VAL A 299 4.06 21.11 7.31
CA VAL A 299 4.89 19.98 6.89
C VAL A 299 4.02 18.82 6.40
N LEU A 300 4.62 17.90 5.66
CA LEU A 300 4.05 16.58 5.41
C LEU A 300 4.59 15.58 6.43
N TYR A 301 3.70 14.80 7.01
CA TYR A 301 4.03 13.61 7.77
C TYR A 301 3.92 12.39 6.86
N VAL A 302 4.95 11.54 6.87
CA VAL A 302 5.04 10.39 5.97
C VAL A 302 5.22 9.11 6.78
N ALA A 303 4.35 8.12 6.56
CA ALA A 303 4.61 6.76 6.99
C ALA A 303 5.56 6.08 5.99
N ASP A 304 6.81 5.86 6.41
CA ASP A 304 7.91 5.35 5.59
C ASP A 304 8.12 3.87 5.95
N SER A 305 7.37 3.00 5.25
CA SER A 305 7.01 1.68 5.76
C SER A 305 8.19 0.73 5.88
N GLU A 306 9.05 0.65 4.85
CA GLU A 306 10.16 -0.31 4.83
C GLU A 306 11.28 0.04 5.82
N THR A 307 11.38 1.31 6.25
CA THR A 307 12.28 1.75 7.34
C THR A 307 11.59 1.78 8.71
N SER A 308 10.31 1.43 8.77
CA SER A 308 9.50 1.47 9.99
C SER A 308 9.59 2.82 10.72
N ALA A 309 9.44 3.90 9.95
CA ALA A 309 9.67 5.27 10.38
C ALA A 309 8.47 6.18 10.11
N ILE A 310 8.37 7.26 10.88
CA ILE A 310 7.53 8.42 10.55
C ILE A 310 8.45 9.61 10.24
N ARG A 311 8.35 10.11 9.01
CA ARG A 311 9.20 11.17 8.46
C ARG A 311 8.44 12.49 8.41
N VAL A 312 9.20 13.59 8.37
CA VAL A 312 8.68 14.94 8.17
C VAL A 312 9.31 15.50 6.92
N VAL A 313 8.51 16.09 6.04
CA VAL A 313 8.99 16.79 4.84
C VAL A 313 8.49 18.22 4.90
N ASP A 314 9.41 19.18 4.87
CA ASP A 314 9.05 20.58 4.93
C ASP A 314 8.20 20.99 3.71
N LEU A 315 7.21 21.86 3.92
CA LEU A 315 6.43 22.49 2.86
C LEU A 315 6.86 23.96 2.63
N PRO A 316 6.62 24.52 1.44
CA PRO A 316 6.81 25.96 1.21
C PRO A 316 5.89 26.81 2.11
N PRO A 317 6.26 28.06 2.43
CA PRO A 317 7.45 28.79 1.97
C PRO A 317 8.71 28.50 2.80
N GLY A 318 9.86 28.39 2.14
CA GLY A 318 11.17 28.24 2.79
C GLY A 318 12.29 27.96 1.77
N ASP A 319 13.51 28.43 2.03
CA ASP A 319 14.62 28.35 1.07
C ASP A 319 15.50 27.09 1.24
N ASP A 320 15.40 26.40 2.38
CA ASP A 320 16.18 25.19 2.70
C ASP A 320 15.29 24.07 3.23
N LEU A 321 14.29 23.70 2.41
CA LEU A 321 13.35 22.62 2.70
C LEU A 321 14.07 21.27 2.80
N ARG A 322 13.70 20.48 3.80
CA ARG A 322 14.39 19.25 4.18
C ARG A 322 13.42 18.13 4.53
N VAL A 323 13.97 16.92 4.56
CA VAL A 323 13.37 15.72 5.11
C VAL A 323 14.06 15.41 6.44
N HIS A 324 13.25 15.23 7.48
CA HIS A 324 13.65 14.83 8.81
C HIS A 324 12.90 13.56 9.23
N ARG A 325 13.15 13.08 10.46
CA ARG A 325 12.42 11.93 11.02
C ARG A 325 12.01 12.19 12.45
N LEU A 326 10.79 11.78 12.78
CA LEU A 326 10.31 11.76 14.16
C LEU A 326 10.82 10.51 14.85
N VAL A 327 10.53 9.33 14.28
CA VAL A 327 10.88 8.01 14.80
C VAL A 327 11.37 7.07 13.69
N GLY A 328 11.98 5.94 14.07
CA GLY A 328 12.55 4.94 13.16
C GLY A 328 14.06 5.13 12.93
N VAL A 329 14.79 4.03 12.69
CA VAL A 329 16.27 4.02 12.64
C VAL A 329 16.85 3.50 11.32
N GLY A 330 16.26 2.47 10.72
CA GLY A 330 16.78 1.83 9.50
C GLY A 330 15.90 0.69 8.99
N LEU A 331 16.26 0.13 7.83
CA LEU A 331 15.47 -0.90 7.12
C LEU A 331 15.22 -2.19 7.92
N PHE A 332 16.06 -2.48 8.91
CA PHE A 332 15.98 -3.69 9.73
C PHE A 332 15.82 -3.39 11.23
N ASP A 333 15.60 -2.12 11.58
CA ASP A 333 15.44 -1.66 12.96
C ASP A 333 13.95 -1.48 13.31
N PHE A 334 13.19 -2.56 13.14
CA PHE A 334 11.76 -2.61 13.42
C PHE A 334 11.45 -3.33 14.74
N GLY A 335 10.21 -3.24 15.20
CA GLY A 335 9.72 -3.89 16.42
C GLY A 335 8.56 -3.14 17.03
N ASP A 336 8.21 -3.44 18.27
CA ASP A 336 7.13 -2.78 19.01
C ASP A 336 7.64 -2.23 20.34
N VAL A 337 8.17 -1.01 20.31
CA VAL A 337 8.75 -0.35 21.49
C VAL A 337 8.26 1.08 21.53
N ASP A 338 7.63 1.45 22.63
CA ASP A 338 7.25 2.84 22.90
C ASP A 338 8.48 3.63 23.37
N GLY A 339 8.55 4.91 23.04
CA GLY A 339 9.71 5.72 23.39
C GLY A 339 9.77 7.06 22.68
N VAL A 340 10.93 7.72 22.81
CA VAL A 340 11.18 9.02 22.19
C VAL A 340 12.19 8.89 21.06
N GLY A 341 11.82 9.40 19.89
CA GLY A 341 12.69 9.45 18.73
C GLY A 341 13.20 8.08 18.30
N ASP A 342 14.51 7.90 18.37
CA ASP A 342 15.24 6.71 17.92
C ASP A 342 15.08 5.50 18.85
N GLN A 343 14.46 5.69 20.03
CA GLN A 343 14.15 4.61 20.95
C GLN A 343 12.87 3.89 20.57
N ALA A 344 11.92 4.59 19.95
CA ALA A 344 10.68 4.00 19.50
C ALA A 344 10.95 3.00 18.36
N ARG A 345 10.14 1.94 18.31
CA ARG A 345 10.12 0.96 17.22
C ARG A 345 8.69 0.80 16.74
N LEU A 346 8.56 0.83 15.41
CA LEU A 346 7.36 0.49 14.65
C LEU A 346 7.68 -0.74 13.79
N GLN A 347 6.67 -1.31 13.15
CA GLN A 347 6.83 -2.40 12.19
C GLN A 347 5.92 -2.15 11.00
N HIS A 348 6.54 -1.77 9.87
CA HIS A 348 5.89 -1.51 8.59
C HIS A 348 4.60 -0.66 8.72
N PRO A 349 4.68 0.56 9.28
CA PRO A 349 3.52 1.43 9.41
C PRO A 349 3.03 1.84 8.02
N LEU A 350 1.75 1.61 7.73
CA LEU A 350 1.18 1.92 6.42
C LEU A 350 0.55 3.31 6.36
N ASP A 351 0.21 3.93 7.49
CA ASP A 351 -0.44 5.23 7.48
C ASP A 351 -0.19 6.11 8.69
N VAL A 352 -0.41 7.41 8.50
CA VAL A 352 -0.35 8.43 9.54
C VAL A 352 -1.42 9.49 9.31
N ALA A 353 -2.12 9.90 10.36
CA ALA A 353 -3.11 10.98 10.34
C ALA A 353 -2.75 12.06 11.36
N TRP A 354 -2.69 13.31 10.92
CA TRP A 354 -2.60 14.49 11.79
C TRP A 354 -3.98 14.94 12.24
N HIS A 355 -4.14 15.22 13.54
CA HIS A 355 -5.32 15.87 14.09
C HIS A 355 -5.00 16.51 15.45
N ASP A 356 -5.40 17.77 15.65
CA ASP A 356 -5.32 18.51 16.91
C ASP A 356 -3.98 18.42 17.67
N GLY A 357 -2.86 18.58 16.96
CA GLY A 357 -1.54 18.59 17.58
C GLY A 357 -0.88 17.21 17.68
N MET A 358 -1.56 16.15 17.24
CA MET A 358 -1.13 14.77 17.39
C MET A 358 -1.14 13.99 16.09
N LEU A 359 -0.18 13.08 15.95
CA LEU A 359 -0.18 12.05 14.91
C LEU A 359 -0.75 10.74 15.44
N TYR A 360 -1.60 10.12 14.65
CA TYR A 360 -2.11 8.77 14.83
C TYR A 360 -1.51 7.88 13.76
N VAL A 361 -0.76 6.86 14.18
CA VAL A 361 0.02 5.99 13.29
C VAL A 361 -0.64 4.61 13.24
N ALA A 362 -0.96 4.15 12.05
CA ALA A 362 -1.31 2.76 11.81
C ALA A 362 -0.02 1.93 11.78
N ASP A 363 0.37 1.37 12.94
CA ASP A 363 1.55 0.53 13.09
C ASP A 363 1.22 -0.90 12.70
N SER A 364 1.10 -1.11 11.39
CA SER A 364 0.30 -2.16 10.78
C SER A 364 0.73 -3.57 11.18
N TYR A 365 2.03 -3.88 11.13
CA TYR A 365 2.54 -5.22 11.43
C TYR A 365 2.64 -5.49 12.94
N ASN A 366 2.54 -4.44 13.77
CA ASN A 366 2.34 -4.59 15.21
C ASN A 366 0.86 -4.62 15.61
N HIS A 367 -0.06 -4.55 14.63
CA HIS A 367 -1.52 -4.63 14.85
C HIS A 367 -2.06 -3.58 15.84
N LYS A 368 -1.47 -2.38 15.81
CA LYS A 368 -1.72 -1.30 16.78
C LYS A 368 -1.95 0.04 16.10
N ILE A 369 -2.65 0.92 16.83
CA ILE A 369 -2.64 2.35 16.56
C ILE A 369 -1.78 3.03 17.63
N LYS A 370 -0.76 3.77 17.19
CA LYS A 370 0.12 4.54 18.08
C LYS A 370 -0.19 6.04 18.00
N ARG A 371 0.06 6.75 19.09
CA ARG A 371 0.06 8.22 19.13
C ARG A 371 1.50 8.71 19.10
N LEU A 372 1.78 9.71 18.28
CA LEU A 372 3.09 10.33 18.13
C LEU A 372 2.99 11.85 18.23
N ASP A 373 3.56 12.40 19.29
CA ASP A 373 3.68 13.85 19.47
C ASP A 373 4.87 14.34 18.62
N PRO A 374 4.66 15.16 17.56
CA PRO A 374 5.75 15.60 16.72
C PRO A 374 6.69 16.60 17.41
N ALA A 375 6.24 17.33 18.43
CA ALA A 375 7.06 18.30 19.15
C ALA A 375 8.04 17.61 20.11
N THR A 376 7.58 16.59 20.84
CA THR A 376 8.43 15.83 21.77
C THR A 376 9.05 14.59 21.16
N ARG A 377 8.60 14.18 19.97
CA ARG A 377 8.95 12.92 19.29
C ARG A 377 8.61 11.66 20.10
N ARG A 378 7.67 11.76 21.06
CA ARG A 378 7.21 10.64 21.87
C ARG A 378 6.18 9.82 21.10
N CYS A 379 6.47 8.54 20.90
CA CYS A 379 5.59 7.57 20.27
C CYS A 379 5.17 6.49 21.27
N GLU A 380 3.87 6.34 21.47
CA GLU A 380 3.31 5.44 22.47
C GLU A 380 2.13 4.65 21.89
N SER A 381 2.03 3.38 22.30
CA SER A 381 0.90 2.52 21.99
C SER A 381 -0.37 3.13 22.58
N TRP A 382 -1.42 3.23 21.77
CA TRP A 382 -2.70 3.78 22.21
C TRP A 382 -3.81 2.74 22.16
N LEU A 383 -3.96 2.05 21.03
CA LEU A 383 -5.00 1.03 20.82
C LEU A 383 -4.40 -0.26 20.27
N GLY A 384 -4.90 -1.40 20.72
CA GLY A 384 -4.43 -2.72 20.31
C GLY A 384 -3.54 -3.41 21.34
N ASP A 385 -3.77 -4.70 21.58
CA ASP A 385 -2.88 -5.56 22.40
C ASP A 385 -1.70 -6.13 21.60
N GLY A 386 -1.69 -5.96 20.27
CA GLY A 386 -0.66 -6.51 19.37
C GLY A 386 -1.00 -7.88 18.80
N GLU A 387 -2.11 -8.48 19.23
CA GLU A 387 -2.62 -9.73 18.64
C GLU A 387 -3.59 -9.42 17.50
N PRO A 388 -3.48 -10.13 16.36
CA PRO A 388 -4.39 -9.92 15.24
C PRO A 388 -5.83 -10.33 15.59
N GLY A 389 -6.81 -9.53 15.19
CA GLY A 389 -8.22 -9.92 15.21
C GLY A 389 -9.21 -8.75 15.26
N LEU A 390 -10.50 -9.07 15.18
CA LEU A 390 -11.61 -8.10 15.22
C LEU A 390 -12.26 -8.11 16.60
N ARG A 391 -11.93 -7.14 17.45
CA ARG A 391 -12.53 -6.98 18.78
C ARG A 391 -12.73 -5.51 19.12
N ASP A 392 -13.97 -5.12 19.42
CA ASP A 392 -14.33 -3.82 19.95
C ASP A 392 -13.89 -3.69 21.41
N GLY A 393 -13.72 -2.47 21.92
CA GLY A 393 -13.23 -2.22 23.28
C GLY A 393 -12.48 -0.90 23.38
N SER A 394 -11.79 -0.68 24.49
CA SER A 394 -10.99 0.56 24.70
C SER A 394 -9.51 0.26 24.92
N GLY A 395 -8.64 1.12 24.42
CA GLY A 395 -7.20 1.00 24.65
C GLY A 395 -6.64 -0.35 24.14
N PRO A 396 -5.94 -1.13 24.98
CA PRO A 396 -5.39 -2.43 24.59
C PRO A 396 -6.45 -3.52 24.42
N GLU A 397 -7.69 -3.32 24.87
CA GLU A 397 -8.75 -4.31 24.69
C GLU A 397 -9.24 -4.37 23.25
N ALA A 398 -9.15 -3.29 22.49
CA ALA A 398 -9.43 -3.36 21.05
C ALA A 398 -8.39 -4.23 20.33
N ARG A 399 -8.78 -4.88 19.24
CA ARG A 399 -7.84 -5.58 18.34
C ARG A 399 -7.98 -5.09 16.92
N PHE A 400 -6.87 -5.14 16.20
CA PHE A 400 -6.77 -4.83 14.77
C PHE A 400 -6.06 -5.98 14.08
N TYR A 401 -6.14 -6.04 12.75
CA TYR A 401 -5.39 -6.98 11.95
C TYR A 401 -4.84 -6.28 10.70
N GLU A 402 -3.56 -5.90 10.80
CA GLU A 402 -2.82 -5.20 9.74
C GLU A 402 -3.54 -3.94 9.24
N PRO A 403 -3.85 -2.96 10.13
CA PRO A 403 -4.56 -1.75 9.73
C PRO A 403 -3.78 -0.97 8.67
N GLY A 404 -4.39 -0.73 7.51
CA GLY A 404 -3.72 -0.16 6.33
C GLY A 404 -3.85 1.35 6.21
N GLY A 405 -4.85 1.93 6.88
CA GLY A 405 -5.18 3.34 6.76
C GLY A 405 -5.82 3.95 7.99
N VAL A 406 -5.56 5.24 8.21
CA VAL A 406 -6.20 6.04 9.26
C VAL A 406 -6.60 7.42 8.75
N SER A 407 -7.74 7.93 9.21
CA SER A 407 -8.17 9.31 8.92
C SER A 407 -8.98 9.86 10.09
N ALA A 408 -8.67 11.09 10.49
CA ALA A 408 -9.26 11.74 11.65
C ALA A 408 -10.07 12.98 11.25
N GLY A 409 -11.19 13.22 11.94
CA GLY A 409 -12.05 14.38 11.76
C GLY A 409 -13.19 14.38 12.78
N ASP A 410 -13.64 15.58 13.19
CA ASP A 410 -14.74 15.76 14.15
C ASP A 410 -14.63 14.94 15.45
N GLY A 411 -13.41 14.81 16.01
CA GLY A 411 -13.19 14.04 17.24
C GLY A 411 -13.25 12.51 17.06
N VAL A 412 -13.27 12.02 15.82
CA VAL A 412 -13.30 10.59 15.48
C VAL A 412 -12.09 10.24 14.65
N LEU A 413 -11.51 9.06 14.91
CA LEU A 413 -10.51 8.43 14.05
C LEU A 413 -11.12 7.18 13.41
N TYR A 414 -11.10 7.12 12.10
CA TYR A 414 -11.47 5.96 11.32
C TYR A 414 -10.22 5.15 10.97
N VAL A 415 -10.31 3.83 11.09
CA VAL A 415 -9.22 2.89 10.78
C VAL A 415 -9.70 1.90 9.73
N ALA A 416 -9.00 1.81 8.60
CA ALA A 416 -9.15 0.73 7.64
C ALA A 416 -8.42 -0.51 8.18
N ASP A 417 -9.18 -1.46 8.73
CA ASP A 417 -8.68 -2.65 9.42
C ASP A 417 -8.62 -3.83 8.44
N THR A 418 -7.57 -3.80 7.61
CA THR A 418 -7.46 -4.48 6.31
C THR A 418 -7.81 -5.96 6.36
N ASN A 419 -7.14 -6.73 7.22
CA ASN A 419 -7.29 -8.19 7.23
C ASN A 419 -8.50 -8.65 8.06
N ASN A 420 -9.16 -7.73 8.76
CA ASN A 420 -10.48 -7.96 9.35
C ASN A 420 -11.62 -7.57 8.38
N HIS A 421 -11.29 -7.03 7.21
CA HIS A 421 -12.25 -6.58 6.19
C HIS A 421 -13.28 -5.59 6.76
N ALA A 422 -12.83 -4.67 7.61
CA ALA A 422 -13.70 -3.78 8.38
C ALA A 422 -13.15 -2.35 8.43
N VAL A 423 -14.03 -1.41 8.78
CA VAL A 423 -13.65 -0.07 9.24
C VAL A 423 -13.93 0.02 10.73
N ARG A 424 -12.95 0.49 11.51
CA ARG A 424 -13.09 0.72 12.94
C ARG A 424 -13.27 2.21 13.20
N VAL A 425 -14.16 2.53 14.13
CA VAL A 425 -14.48 3.90 14.54
C VAL A 425 -13.97 4.09 15.95
N VAL A 426 -13.12 5.09 16.13
CA VAL A 426 -12.47 5.41 17.40
C VAL A 426 -12.92 6.78 17.85
N ASP A 427 -13.49 6.86 19.04
CA ASP A 427 -13.73 8.13 19.71
C ASP A 427 -12.40 8.67 20.26
N LEU A 428 -11.93 9.82 19.76
CA LEU A 428 -10.59 10.34 20.09
C LEU A 428 -10.43 10.74 21.56
N GLN A 429 -11.53 11.06 22.24
CA GLN A 429 -11.51 11.49 23.63
C GLN A 429 -11.43 10.30 24.59
N SER A 430 -12.28 9.30 24.40
CA SER A 430 -12.40 8.13 25.27
C SER A 430 -11.49 6.96 24.87
N GLY A 431 -11.07 6.90 23.60
CA GLY A 431 -10.32 5.77 23.04
C GLY A 431 -11.16 4.51 22.88
N VAL A 432 -12.49 4.62 22.90
CA VAL A 432 -13.41 3.50 22.60
C VAL A 432 -13.40 3.22 21.11
N VAL A 433 -13.22 1.94 20.76
CA VAL A 433 -13.18 1.41 19.41
C VAL A 433 -14.43 0.56 19.18
N THR A 434 -15.14 0.87 18.10
CA THR A 434 -16.29 0.11 17.62
C THR A 434 -16.10 -0.29 16.16
N THR A 435 -16.85 -1.28 15.68
CA THR A 435 -16.84 -1.68 14.27
C THR A 435 -17.98 -0.99 13.52
N LEU A 436 -17.66 -0.31 12.41
CA LEU A 436 -18.65 0.36 11.57
C LEU A 436 -19.53 -0.67 10.86
N ALA A 437 -20.85 -0.57 11.04
CA ALA A 437 -21.80 -1.35 10.26
C ALA A 437 -22.07 -0.63 8.93
N LEU A 438 -21.79 -1.30 7.81
CA LEU A 438 -22.08 -0.76 6.48
C LEU A 438 -23.36 -1.40 5.92
N ALA A 439 -24.31 -0.55 5.52
CA ALA A 439 -25.50 -0.96 4.80
C ALA A 439 -25.32 -0.63 3.31
N LEU A 440 -24.64 -1.52 2.58
CA LEU A 440 -24.50 -1.39 1.13
C LEU A 440 -25.88 -1.58 0.47
N SER A 441 -26.30 -0.59 -0.32
CA SER A 441 -27.54 -0.62 -1.10
C SER A 441 -27.36 -1.29 -2.45
#